data_AF-A0A0C2DIH8-F1
#
_entry.id   AF-A0A0C2DIH8-F1
#
_cell.length_a   1.000
_cell.length_b   1.000
_cell.length_c   1.000
_cell.angle_alpha   90.00
_cell.angle_beta   90.00
_cell.angle_gamma   90.00
#
_symmetry.space_group_name_H-M   'P 1'
#
loop_
_entity.id
_entity.type
_entity.pdbx_description
1 polymer ?
#
loop_
_entity_poly.entity_id
_entity_poly.type
_entity_poly.pdbx_seq_one_letter_code
_entity_poly.pdbx_strand_id
1 'polypeptide(L)'
;MISSDITNMSLSNSSDLLQAMEDLDMPDQSAVISLLRQISSKLDDIFPRLERLELDNQLLLERTGLIVTHTAPKSNCVFCSVEENKDSHYSSRCCTFAGSRFPNGSGL
;
A
#
# COMPACT_ATOMS: atom_id res chain seq x y z
N MET A 1 12.49 47.50 66.59
CA MET A 1 12.70 46.18 65.95
C MET A 1 11.74 46.02 64.77
N ILE A 2 11.69 46.96 63.81
CA ILE A 2 10.71 46.96 62.69
C ILE A 2 11.43 47.00 61.31
N SER A 3 12.73 47.32 61.29
CA SER A 3 13.48 47.58 60.05
C SER A 3 13.87 46.31 59.27
N SER A 4 13.94 45.17 59.95
CA SER A 4 14.29 43.86 59.37
C SER A 4 13.11 43.19 58.67
N ASP A 5 11.87 43.49 59.07
CA ASP A 5 10.67 42.85 58.51
C ASP A 5 10.26 43.48 57.16
N ILE A 6 10.46 44.79 57.02
CA ILE A 6 10.16 45.53 55.78
C ILE A 6 11.13 45.14 54.66
N THR A 7 12.41 44.92 54.99
CA THR A 7 13.43 44.48 54.03
C THR A 7 13.23 43.03 53.61
N ASN A 8 12.83 42.14 54.53
CA ASN A 8 12.49 40.75 54.19
C ASN A 8 11.24 40.64 53.30
N MET A 9 10.15 41.38 53.58
CA MET A 9 8.95 41.37 52.73
C MET A 9 9.24 41.84 51.29
N SER A 10 10.08 42.87 51.11
CA SER A 10 10.40 43.38 49.78
C SER A 10 11.28 42.43 48.97
N LEU A 11 12.17 41.67 49.63
CA LEU A 11 13.02 40.65 49.00
C LEU A 11 12.20 39.39 48.62
N SER A 12 11.29 38.95 49.50
CA SER A 12 10.38 37.83 49.22
C SER A 12 9.51 38.10 47.99
N ASN A 13 8.88 39.28 47.91
CA ASN A 13 8.03 39.65 46.77
C ASN A 13 8.79 39.69 45.43
N SER A 14 10.06 40.11 45.44
CA SER A 14 10.90 40.12 44.24
C SER A 14 11.31 38.72 43.81
N SER A 15 11.56 37.82 44.78
CA SER A 15 11.87 36.42 44.52
C SER A 15 10.66 35.67 43.96
N ASP A 16 9.48 35.90 44.54
CA ASP A 16 8.23 35.26 44.11
C ASP A 16 7.83 35.71 42.70
N LEU A 17 8.09 36.98 42.34
CA LEU A 17 7.90 37.49 40.97
C LEU A 17 8.85 36.84 39.97
N LEU A 18 10.14 36.71 40.32
CA LEU A 18 11.13 36.06 39.46
C LEU A 18 10.80 34.57 39.27
N GLN A 19 10.39 33.89 40.33
CA GLN A 19 9.93 32.50 40.26
C GLN A 19 8.68 32.37 39.38
N ALA A 20 7.69 33.26 39.54
CA ALA A 20 6.52 33.27 38.67
C ALA A 20 6.86 33.57 37.20
N MET A 21 7.90 34.37 36.93
CA MET A 21 8.39 34.62 35.58
C MET A 21 9.12 33.40 34.98
N GLU A 22 9.86 32.64 35.81
CA GLU A 22 10.52 31.39 35.42
C GLU A 22 9.51 30.26 35.22
N ASP A 23 8.46 30.19 36.04
CA ASP A 23 7.35 29.25 35.89
C ASP A 23 6.47 29.55 34.66
N LEU A 24 6.54 30.79 34.13
CA LEU A 24 5.93 31.20 32.86
C LEU A 24 6.84 30.96 31.64
N ASP A 25 8.08 30.48 31.84
CA ASP A 25 8.94 30.05 30.74
C ASP A 25 8.36 28.77 30.14
N MET A 26 7.56 28.97 29.10
CA MET A 26 6.89 27.88 28.39
C MET A 26 7.94 26.97 27.74
N PRO A 27 7.82 25.64 27.84
CA PRO A 27 8.78 24.74 27.21
C PRO A 27 8.81 24.99 25.70
N ASP A 28 10.03 25.02 25.13
CA ASP A 28 10.27 25.21 23.70
C ASP A 28 9.61 24.10 22.87
N GLN A 29 8.38 24.37 22.44
CA GLN A 29 7.59 23.47 21.59
C GLN A 29 7.97 23.62 20.11
N SER A 30 8.95 24.46 19.76
CA SER A 30 9.34 24.70 18.36
C SER A 30 9.78 23.41 17.66
N ALA A 31 10.50 22.54 18.36
CA ALA A 31 10.93 21.25 17.85
C ALA A 31 9.73 20.33 17.54
N VAL A 32 8.73 20.30 18.42
CA VAL A 32 7.51 19.50 18.25
C VAL A 32 6.70 20.04 17.07
N ILE A 33 6.52 21.35 16.97
CA ILE A 33 5.80 22.01 15.87
C ILE A 33 6.51 21.76 14.53
N SER A 34 7.84 21.84 14.51
CA SER A 34 8.65 21.55 13.32
C SER A 34 8.47 20.09 12.88
N LEU A 35 8.50 19.15 13.82
CA LEU A 35 8.29 17.73 13.53
C LEU A 35 6.87 17.46 13.00
N LEU A 36 5.84 18.06 13.60
CA LEU A 36 4.46 17.93 13.14
C LEU A 36 4.28 18.46 11.71
N ARG A 37 4.93 19.58 11.36
CA ARG A 37 4.93 20.10 9.98
C ARG A 37 5.61 19.14 9.00
N GLN A 38 6.73 18.55 9.38
CA GLN A 38 7.40 17.55 8.54
C GLN A 38 6.54 16.30 8.34
N ILE A 39 5.86 15.84 9.39
CA ILE A 39 4.91 14.73 9.29
C ILE A 39 3.76 15.09 8.36
N SER A 40 3.15 16.27 8.53
CA SER A 40 2.07 16.75 7.65
C SER A 40 2.51 16.75 6.19
N SER A 41 3.67 17.32 5.88
CA SER A 41 4.21 17.35 4.52
C SER A 41 4.46 15.95 3.95
N LYS A 42 4.97 15.01 4.76
CA LYS A 42 5.14 13.62 4.33
C LYS A 42 3.79 12.95 4.05
N LEU A 43 2.77 13.25 4.85
CA LEU A 43 1.42 12.72 4.62
C LEU A 43 0.81 13.29 3.34
N ASP A 44 0.98 14.58 3.08
CA ASP A 44 0.56 15.24 1.84
C ASP A 44 1.21 14.59 0.59
N ASP A 45 2.44 14.08 0.71
CA ASP A 45 3.10 13.33 -0.36
C ASP A 45 2.63 11.86 -0.47
N ILE A 46 2.30 11.23 0.66
CA ILE A 46 1.93 9.82 0.72
C ILE A 46 0.49 9.59 0.24
N PHE A 47 -0.45 10.45 0.60
CA PHE A 47 -1.87 10.26 0.25
C PHE A 47 -2.10 10.14 -1.26
N PRO A 48 -1.59 11.05 -2.13
CA PRO A 48 -1.79 10.94 -3.57
C PRO A 48 -1.13 9.69 -4.17
N ARG A 49 -0.05 9.19 -3.55
CA ARG A 49 0.63 7.96 -3.99
C ARG A 49 -0.18 6.73 -3.63
N LEU A 50 -0.85 6.72 -2.47
CA LEU A 50 -1.76 5.65 -2.07
C LEU A 50 -2.99 5.60 -2.96
N GLU A 51 -3.63 6.74 -3.23
CA GLU A 51 -4.78 6.83 -4.14
C GLU A 51 -4.42 6.28 -5.53
N ARG A 52 -3.26 6.67 -6.07
CA ARG A 52 -2.77 6.14 -7.35
C ARG A 52 -2.55 4.64 -7.31
N LEU A 53 -1.94 4.13 -6.23
CA LEU A 53 -1.68 2.70 -6.08
C LEU A 53 -2.98 1.89 -5.99
N GLU A 54 -4.01 2.43 -5.36
CA GLU A 54 -5.34 1.82 -5.29
C GLU A 54 -5.98 1.72 -6.68
N LEU A 55 -5.95 2.81 -7.46
CA LEU A 55 -6.42 2.82 -8.84
C LEU A 55 -5.66 1.85 -9.74
N ASP A 56 -4.33 1.84 -9.65
CA ASP A 56 -3.48 0.93 -10.44
C ASP A 56 -3.77 -0.54 -10.09
N ASN A 57 -3.96 -0.86 -8.80
CA ASN A 57 -4.33 -2.21 -8.37
C ASN A 57 -5.71 -2.62 -8.90
N GLN A 58 -6.70 -1.73 -8.85
CA GLN A 58 -8.03 -2.01 -9.39
C GLN A 58 -7.96 -2.33 -10.89
N LEU A 59 -7.20 -1.54 -11.64
CA LEU A 59 -7.00 -1.74 -13.07
C LEU A 59 -6.25 -3.05 -13.39
N LEU A 60 -5.24 -3.39 -12.59
CA LEU A 60 -4.50 -4.64 -12.74
C LEU A 60 -5.40 -5.86 -12.49
N LEU A 61 -6.25 -5.80 -11.45
CA LEU A 61 -7.21 -6.86 -11.14
C LEU A 61 -8.21 -7.06 -12.29
N GLU A 62 -8.79 -5.96 -12.80
CA GLU A 62 -9.74 -6.01 -13.93
C GLU A 62 -9.09 -6.63 -15.17
N ARG A 63 -7.92 -6.12 -15.58
CA ARG A 63 -7.21 -6.60 -16.77
C ARG A 63 -6.76 -8.05 -16.63
N THR A 64 -6.28 -8.44 -15.46
CA THR A 64 -5.87 -9.83 -15.21
C THR A 64 -7.07 -10.76 -15.28
N GLY A 65 -8.22 -10.36 -14.73
CA GLY A 65 -9.48 -11.11 -14.86
C GLY A 65 -9.89 -11.32 -16.33
N LEU A 66 -9.78 -10.29 -17.15
CA LEU A 66 -10.03 -10.40 -18.60
C LEU A 66 -9.04 -11.34 -19.29
N ILE A 67 -7.74 -11.24 -19.00
CA ILE A 67 -6.75 -12.16 -19.58
C ILE A 67 -7.05 -13.61 -19.20
N VAL A 68 -7.36 -13.87 -17.94
CA VAL A 68 -7.70 -15.22 -17.46
C VAL A 68 -8.93 -15.76 -18.18
N THR A 69 -10.00 -14.96 -18.33
CA THR A 69 -11.22 -15.42 -19.02
C THR A 69 -11.01 -15.65 -20.52
N HIS A 70 -10.15 -14.86 -21.17
CA HIS A 70 -9.86 -15.01 -22.59
C HIS A 70 -8.88 -16.13 -22.91
N THR A 71 -7.94 -16.42 -22.00
CA THR A 71 -6.91 -17.45 -22.16
C THR A 71 -7.26 -18.78 -21.50
N ALA A 72 -8.38 -18.83 -20.76
CA ALA A 72 -8.92 -20.08 -20.23
C ALA A 72 -9.04 -21.11 -21.37
N PRO A 73 -8.53 -22.34 -21.19
CA PRO A 73 -8.65 -23.38 -22.20
C PRO A 73 -10.11 -23.59 -22.59
N LYS A 74 -10.41 -23.32 -23.85
CA LYS A 74 -11.69 -23.68 -24.46
C LYS A 74 -11.42 -24.95 -25.25
N SER A 75 -12.13 -26.05 -24.99
CA SER A 75 -11.94 -27.30 -25.72
C SER A 75 -12.42 -27.14 -27.18
N ASN A 76 -11.57 -26.54 -28.01
CA ASN A 76 -11.76 -26.40 -29.46
C ASN A 76 -11.38 -27.70 -30.21
N CYS A 77 -10.81 -28.65 -29.49
CA CYS A 77 -10.44 -29.96 -29.98
C CYS A 77 -11.51 -30.97 -29.60
N VAL A 78 -12.06 -31.70 -30.55
CA VAL A 78 -13.05 -32.76 -30.29
C VAL A 78 -12.44 -34.04 -29.70
N PHE A 79 -11.11 -34.13 -29.68
CA PHE A 79 -10.36 -35.30 -29.24
C PHE A 79 -9.75 -35.17 -27.84
N CYS A 80 -9.79 -33.98 -27.24
CA CYS A 80 -9.22 -33.72 -25.92
C CYS A 80 -10.27 -33.09 -25.01
N SER A 81 -10.28 -33.50 -23.74
CA SER A 81 -11.01 -32.76 -22.70
C SER A 81 -10.42 -31.35 -22.49
N VAL A 82 -11.14 -30.49 -21.75
CA VAL A 82 -10.67 -29.13 -21.43
C VAL A 82 -9.35 -29.19 -20.66
N GLU A 83 -9.21 -30.16 -19.76
CA GLU A 83 -8.04 -30.39 -18.92
C GLU A 83 -6.81 -30.86 -19.72
N GLU A 84 -7.05 -31.60 -20.81
CA GLU A 84 -6.02 -32.11 -21.72
C GLU A 84 -5.60 -31.08 -22.78
N ASN A 85 -6.50 -30.18 -23.19
CA ASN A 85 -6.25 -29.16 -24.21
C ASN A 85 -5.61 -27.87 -23.65
N LYS A 86 -4.47 -28.00 -22.96
CA LYS A 86 -3.81 -26.86 -22.26
C LYS A 86 -3.33 -25.74 -23.18
N ASP A 87 -2.97 -26.08 -24.41
CA ASP A 87 -2.51 -25.13 -25.43
C ASP A 87 -3.66 -24.60 -26.32
N SER A 88 -4.91 -25.01 -26.03
CA SER A 88 -6.11 -24.60 -26.77
C SER A 88 -6.02 -24.84 -28.28
N HIS A 89 -5.36 -25.92 -28.69
CA HIS A 89 -5.22 -26.26 -30.09
C HIS A 89 -6.58 -26.63 -30.73
N TYR A 90 -6.67 -26.42 -32.05
CA TYR A 90 -7.79 -26.92 -32.85
C TYR A 90 -7.57 -28.38 -33.24
N SER A 91 -8.64 -29.15 -33.46
CA SER A 91 -8.61 -30.58 -33.79
C SER A 91 -7.61 -30.97 -34.89
N SER A 92 -7.37 -30.10 -35.88
CA SER A 92 -6.40 -30.35 -36.96
C SER A 92 -4.94 -30.42 -36.50
N ARG A 93 -4.61 -29.83 -35.36
CA ARG A 93 -3.27 -29.81 -34.74
C ARG A 93 -3.15 -30.78 -33.55
N CYS A 94 -4.20 -31.54 -33.28
CA CYS A 94 -4.22 -32.46 -32.15
C CYS A 94 -3.24 -33.62 -32.38
N CYS A 95 -2.32 -33.83 -31.44
CA CYS A 95 -1.38 -34.94 -31.49
C CYS A 95 -2.07 -36.30 -31.31
N THR A 96 -3.21 -36.37 -30.60
CA THR A 96 -4.05 -37.57 -30.51
C THR A 96 -4.67 -37.91 -31.87
N PHE A 97 -5.08 -36.91 -32.65
CA PHE A 97 -5.52 -37.08 -34.04
C PHE A 97 -4.37 -37.53 -34.96
N ALA A 98 -3.17 -36.99 -34.75
CA ALA A 98 -1.99 -37.43 -35.48
C ALA A 98 -1.55 -38.86 -35.08
N GLY A 99 -1.77 -39.25 -33.82
CA GLY A 99 -1.54 -40.60 -33.30
C GLY A 99 -2.58 -41.62 -33.76
N SER A 100 -3.76 -41.18 -34.18
CA SER A 100 -4.75 -42.01 -34.87
C SER A 100 -4.57 -42.06 -36.39
N ARG A 101 -3.52 -41.44 -36.96
CA ARG A 101 -3.00 -41.84 -38.27
C ARG A 101 -2.26 -43.18 -38.14
N PHE A 102 -3.06 -44.23 -38.19
CA PHE A 102 -2.73 -45.60 -38.59
C PHE A 102 -1.56 -46.29 -37.87
N PRO A 103 -1.82 -47.25 -36.97
CA PRO A 103 -0.92 -48.38 -36.87
C PRO A 103 -1.10 -49.21 -38.15
N ASN A 104 -0.04 -49.32 -38.95
CA ASN A 104 0.20 -50.34 -39.99
C ASN A 104 -1.00 -51.16 -40.52
N GLY A 105 -1.35 -50.94 -41.79
CA GLY A 105 -1.79 -51.96 -42.76
C GLY A 105 -2.98 -52.87 -42.44
N SER A 106 -4.08 -52.71 -43.18
CA SER A 106 -4.95 -53.77 -43.77
C SER A 106 -6.05 -53.08 -44.57
N GLY A 107 -6.22 -53.48 -45.84
CA GLY A 107 -7.05 -52.77 -46.82
C GLY A 107 -8.56 -52.76 -46.57
N LEU A 108 -9.24 -51.80 -47.17
CA LEU A 108 -9.99 -51.89 -48.43
C LEU A 108 -10.24 -50.48 -48.95
#